data_AF-A0A9U8DTF5-F1
#
_entry.id   AF-A0A9U8DTF5-F1
#
_cell.length_a   1.000
_cell.length_b   1.000
_cell.length_c   1.000
_cell.angle_alpha   90.00
_cell.angle_beta   90.00
_cell.angle_gamma   90.00
#
_symmetry.space_group_name_H-M   'P 1'
#
loop_
_entity.id
_entity.type
_entity.pdbx_description
1 polymer ?
#
loop_
_entity_poly.entity_id
_entity_poly.type
_entity_poly.pdbx_seq_one_letter_code
_entity_poly.pdbx_strand_id
1 'polypeptide(L)'
;MNPKLTVAILVLICSLADAKGRGGEGGRGRPGGGSGGDSADEDSGERGKDNRDFSDRYTWGVEVDAANVVQQLALVSINDSVVITRSAELQALNISRSTSVYDFSNSTSILAIGVENYCFLIQTRRSLDGIVDILKTLNNTNTSVNPASTLNGDTTPLTAAEVQELYASHRDVRQVCRRGRRNLVIRAEPTTDPQDNVIQVVSLTDLFQISRPTPPTRPPTTPRTTPPPAGRPGKGGPGGRDGPGGRGGRH
;
A
#
# COMPACT_ATOMS: atom_id res chain seq x y z
N MET A 1 52.30 6.55 16.53
CA MET A 1 52.46 6.73 15.07
C MET A 1 51.10 6.42 14.45
N ASN A 2 50.22 7.43 14.39
CA ASN A 2 49.93 8.34 13.26
C ASN A 2 49.08 7.71 12.13
N PRO A 3 48.11 8.48 11.59
CA PRO A 3 46.81 8.05 11.10
C PRO A 3 46.63 8.43 9.61
N LYS A 4 45.38 8.55 9.14
CA LYS A 4 44.89 8.98 7.79
C LYS A 4 44.62 7.78 6.87
N LEU A 5 43.48 7.66 6.21
CA LEU A 5 42.97 8.65 5.27
C LEU A 5 41.42 8.63 5.18
N THR A 6 40.83 9.76 5.55
CA THR A 6 39.51 10.24 5.13
C THR A 6 39.59 10.64 3.65
N VAL A 7 38.65 10.20 2.80
CA VAL A 7 38.30 10.95 1.57
C VAL A 7 36.80 10.81 1.30
N ALA A 8 36.09 11.92 1.50
CA ALA A 8 34.81 12.21 0.88
C ALA A 8 35.03 12.57 -0.59
N ILE A 9 34.14 12.15 -1.49
CA ILE A 9 34.01 12.76 -2.82
C ILE A 9 32.54 13.10 -3.06
N LEU A 10 32.26 14.39 -2.93
CA LEU A 10 31.17 15.12 -3.54
C LEU A 10 31.61 15.44 -4.97
N VAL A 11 30.85 15.04 -5.99
CA VAL A 11 30.88 15.69 -7.32
C VAL A 11 29.46 15.95 -7.76
N LEU A 12 29.26 17.22 -8.11
CA LEU A 12 28.06 17.90 -8.49
C LEU A 12 28.26 18.37 -9.96
N ILE A 13 27.17 18.48 -10.73
CA ILE A 13 26.93 19.44 -11.83
C ILE A 13 27.21 19.05 -13.32
N CYS A 14 26.10 19.13 -14.10
CA CYS A 14 25.86 19.72 -15.45
C CYS A 14 25.77 18.92 -16.77
N SER A 15 24.56 19.07 -17.36
CA SER A 15 24.24 19.58 -18.72
C SER A 15 24.13 18.62 -19.91
N LEU A 16 22.92 18.60 -20.50
CA LEU A 16 22.52 18.98 -21.88
C LEU A 16 21.11 18.41 -22.14
N ALA A 17 20.03 19.20 -22.20
CA ALA A 17 19.60 20.12 -23.25
C ALA A 17 19.29 19.45 -24.61
N ASP A 18 18.03 19.64 -25.00
CA ASP A 18 17.48 19.67 -26.37
C ASP A 18 17.46 18.37 -27.21
N ALA A 19 16.25 17.82 -27.38
CA ALA A 19 15.82 17.24 -28.66
C ALA A 19 14.31 17.44 -28.83
N LYS A 20 14.00 18.62 -29.36
CA LYS A 20 12.77 19.01 -30.05
C LYS A 20 12.41 18.01 -31.16
N GLY A 21 11.20 17.46 -31.13
CA GLY A 21 10.63 16.63 -32.20
C GLY A 21 9.12 16.75 -32.24
N ARG A 22 8.62 17.53 -33.21
CA ARG A 22 7.21 17.84 -33.49
C ARG A 22 6.43 16.63 -34.03
N GLY A 23 5.12 16.64 -33.80
CA GLY A 23 4.14 16.39 -34.86
C GLY A 23 3.09 15.31 -34.56
N GLY A 24 1.82 15.72 -34.53
CA GLY A 24 0.68 14.78 -34.63
C GLY A 24 -0.59 15.22 -33.91
N GLU A 25 -1.25 16.28 -34.40
CA GLU A 25 -2.64 16.58 -34.09
C GLU A 25 -3.61 15.62 -34.81
N GLY A 26 -4.76 15.38 -34.19
CA GLY A 26 -5.98 14.81 -34.79
C GLY A 26 -6.54 13.65 -33.96
N GLY A 27 -7.77 13.63 -33.47
CA GLY A 27 -8.89 14.55 -33.56
C GLY A 27 -9.98 14.02 -32.62
N ARG A 28 -10.72 14.93 -31.99
CA ARG A 28 -11.88 14.59 -31.15
C ARG A 28 -13.04 14.14 -32.05
N GLY A 29 -13.69 13.03 -31.67
CA GLY A 29 -14.92 12.56 -32.30
C GLY A 29 -15.64 11.50 -31.47
N ARG A 30 -16.56 11.95 -30.62
CA ARG A 30 -17.77 11.22 -30.14
C ARG A 30 -18.91 12.22 -30.37
N PRO A 31 -20.17 11.82 -30.70
CA PRO A 31 -20.96 10.92 -29.85
C PRO A 31 -22.06 10.05 -30.55
N GLY A 32 -22.71 9.19 -29.74
CA GLY A 32 -24.04 8.56 -29.99
C GLY A 32 -23.98 7.16 -30.65
N GLY A 33 -24.75 6.14 -30.28
CA GLY A 33 -25.81 5.92 -29.29
C GLY A 33 -26.58 4.62 -29.62
N GLY A 34 -27.08 3.89 -28.61
CA GLY A 34 -28.34 3.13 -28.68
C GLY A 34 -28.39 1.65 -29.12
N SER A 35 -28.66 0.80 -28.11
CA SER A 35 -29.63 -0.33 -28.09
C SER A 35 -29.33 -1.72 -28.66
N GLY A 36 -29.37 -2.72 -27.75
CA GLY A 36 -30.18 -3.94 -27.92
C GLY A 36 -29.46 -5.29 -27.84
N GLY A 37 -29.90 -6.18 -26.95
CA GLY A 37 -29.87 -7.63 -27.17
C GLY A 37 -29.16 -8.49 -26.11
N ASP A 38 -29.95 -9.34 -25.45
CA ASP A 38 -29.64 -10.28 -24.37
C ASP A 38 -28.76 -11.50 -24.75
N SER A 39 -28.23 -12.13 -23.68
CA SER A 39 -27.89 -13.56 -23.52
C SER A 39 -26.59 -14.10 -24.15
N ALA A 40 -25.59 -14.37 -23.30
CA ALA A 40 -25.17 -15.74 -22.93
C ALA A 40 -23.78 -15.70 -22.24
N ASP A 41 -23.71 -16.40 -21.11
CA ASP A 41 -22.51 -16.71 -20.35
C ASP A 41 -21.39 -17.30 -21.22
N GLU A 42 -20.21 -16.67 -21.21
CA GLU A 42 -18.88 -17.29 -21.11
C GLU A 42 -17.91 -16.18 -20.65
N ASP A 43 -17.80 -15.98 -19.33
CA ASP A 43 -16.87 -15.03 -18.69
C ASP A 43 -15.42 -15.51 -18.90
N SER A 44 -14.96 -15.25 -20.11
CA SER A 44 -13.64 -15.53 -20.63
C SER A 44 -12.73 -14.36 -20.29
N GLY A 45 -11.91 -14.57 -19.26
CA GLY A 45 -10.66 -13.85 -19.09
C GLY A 45 -10.81 -12.40 -18.64
N GLU A 46 -10.74 -12.23 -17.32
CA GLU A 46 -10.38 -10.97 -16.66
C GLU A 46 -8.91 -10.58 -16.99
N ARG A 47 -8.60 -10.34 -18.27
CA ARG A 47 -7.41 -9.64 -18.76
C ARG A 47 -7.71 -8.14 -18.82
N GLY A 48 -7.99 -7.58 -17.66
CA GLY A 48 -8.04 -6.13 -17.47
C GLY A 48 -6.64 -5.52 -17.60
N LYS A 49 -6.25 -5.14 -18.82
CA LYS A 49 -5.30 -4.07 -19.18
C LYS A 49 -4.20 -3.74 -18.15
N ASP A 50 -3.24 -4.64 -18.00
CA ASP A 50 -1.85 -4.30 -17.70
C ASP A 50 -1.05 -4.65 -18.96
N ASN A 51 -1.06 -3.78 -19.97
CA ASN A 51 -0.22 -3.92 -21.17
C ASN A 51 1.23 -3.53 -20.79
N ARG A 52 1.79 -4.25 -19.82
CA ARG A 52 3.20 -4.18 -19.45
C ARG A 52 3.86 -5.40 -20.02
N ASP A 53 4.87 -5.15 -20.83
CA ASP A 53 5.66 -6.22 -21.39
C ASP A 53 6.54 -6.79 -20.26
N PHE A 54 6.20 -8.00 -19.81
CA PHE A 54 7.03 -8.79 -18.91
C PHE A 54 7.91 -9.69 -19.77
N SER A 55 9.22 -9.72 -19.50
CA SER A 55 10.16 -10.60 -20.21
C SER A 55 9.83 -12.06 -19.90
N ASP A 56 9.72 -12.35 -18.61
CA ASP A 56 9.58 -13.71 -18.11
C ASP A 56 8.47 -13.84 -17.07
N ARG A 57 7.93 -15.06 -17.01
CA ARG A 57 6.97 -15.51 -16.00
C ARG A 57 7.45 -16.81 -15.37
N TYR A 58 7.44 -16.84 -14.05
CA TYR A 58 7.86 -18.00 -13.25
C TYR A 58 6.73 -18.40 -12.29
N THR A 59 6.52 -19.70 -12.14
CA THR A 59 5.51 -20.27 -11.21
C THR A 59 6.10 -21.43 -10.44
N TRP A 60 5.75 -21.55 -9.18
CA TRP A 60 6.16 -22.67 -8.32
C TRP A 60 5.06 -22.99 -7.30
N GLY A 61 5.05 -24.23 -6.80
CA GLY A 61 4.16 -24.67 -5.75
C GLY A 61 4.76 -24.47 -4.36
N VAL A 62 3.96 -24.04 -3.40
CA VAL A 62 4.29 -24.08 -1.97
C VAL A 62 3.47 -25.17 -1.31
N GLU A 63 4.14 -26.14 -0.72
CA GLU A 63 3.52 -27.23 0.03
C GLU A 63 3.03 -26.70 1.38
N VAL A 64 1.72 -26.79 1.59
CA VAL A 64 1.04 -26.31 2.81
C VAL A 64 0.88 -27.48 3.79
N ASP A 65 0.55 -28.65 3.26
CA ASP A 65 0.48 -29.94 3.95
C ASP A 65 0.69 -31.08 2.93
N ALA A 66 0.54 -32.33 3.36
CA ALA A 66 0.76 -33.51 2.52
C ALA A 66 -0.19 -33.63 1.30
N ALA A 67 -1.31 -32.91 1.29
CA ALA A 67 -2.33 -32.98 0.23
C ALA A 67 -2.49 -31.66 -0.55
N ASN A 68 -2.01 -30.53 -0.02
CA ASN A 68 -2.27 -29.20 -0.56
C ASN A 68 -0.99 -28.50 -1.01
N VAL A 69 -0.96 -28.17 -2.31
CA VAL A 69 0.08 -27.33 -2.92
C VAL A 69 -0.58 -26.07 -3.47
N VAL A 70 -0.09 -24.91 -3.07
CA VAL A 70 -0.62 -23.61 -3.53
C VAL A 70 0.37 -22.95 -4.47
N GLN A 71 -0.12 -22.53 -5.63
CA GLN A 71 0.70 -21.93 -6.68
C GLN A 71 1.06 -20.47 -6.38
N GLN A 72 2.32 -20.14 -6.62
CA GLN A 72 2.90 -18.80 -6.54
C GLN A 72 3.26 -18.29 -7.94
N LEU A 73 3.39 -16.97 -8.06
CA LEU A 73 3.70 -16.32 -9.33
C LEU A 73 4.76 -15.23 -9.14
N ALA A 74 5.72 -15.19 -10.06
CA ALA A 74 6.61 -14.07 -10.26
C ALA A 74 6.60 -13.61 -11.73
N LEU A 75 6.74 -12.31 -11.93
CA LEU A 75 6.84 -11.63 -13.21
C LEU A 75 8.09 -10.77 -13.21
N VAL A 76 8.91 -10.89 -14.25
CA VAL A 76 10.11 -10.08 -14.44
C VAL A 76 9.83 -9.05 -15.55
N SER A 77 10.18 -7.79 -15.34
CA SER A 77 9.94 -6.73 -16.33
C SER A 77 10.89 -6.86 -17.53
N ILE A 78 10.51 -6.35 -18.72
CA ILE A 78 11.37 -6.45 -19.92
C ILE A 78 12.78 -5.86 -19.76
N ASN A 79 12.96 -4.87 -18.89
CA ASN A 79 14.27 -4.28 -18.61
C ASN A 79 15.00 -4.99 -17.46
N ASP A 80 14.42 -6.10 -16.97
CA ASP A 80 14.77 -6.96 -15.84
C ASP A 80 14.99 -6.24 -14.50
N SER A 81 14.92 -4.91 -14.41
CA SER A 81 15.18 -4.15 -13.18
C SER A 81 14.11 -4.29 -12.09
N VAL A 82 13.00 -4.96 -12.38
CA VAL A 82 11.87 -5.11 -11.46
C VAL A 82 11.32 -6.52 -11.52
N VAL A 83 11.16 -7.13 -10.35
CA VAL A 83 10.50 -8.44 -10.18
C VAL A 83 9.28 -8.25 -9.29
N ILE A 84 8.11 -8.67 -9.77
CA ILE A 84 6.86 -8.62 -9.02
C ILE A 84 6.45 -10.04 -8.66
N THR A 85 6.21 -10.29 -7.38
CA THR A 85 5.70 -11.57 -6.91
C THR A 85 4.33 -11.44 -6.30
N ARG A 86 3.48 -12.44 -6.50
CA ARG A 86 2.15 -12.53 -5.91
C ARG A 86 2.10 -13.80 -5.09
N SER A 87 2.03 -13.64 -3.77
CA SER A 87 1.77 -14.75 -2.89
C SER A 87 0.27 -15.02 -2.85
N ALA A 88 -0.12 -16.28 -2.96
CA ALA A 88 -1.46 -16.71 -2.58
C ALA A 88 -1.64 -16.69 -1.05
N GLU A 89 -2.89 -16.77 -0.58
CA GLU A 89 -3.21 -16.97 0.82
C GLU A 89 -3.03 -18.45 1.18
N LEU A 90 -2.36 -18.75 2.30
CA LEU A 90 -2.19 -20.11 2.81
C LEU A 90 -2.91 -20.23 4.16
N GLN A 91 -4.24 -20.39 4.11
CA GLN A 91 -5.11 -20.31 5.29
C GLN A 91 -4.74 -21.32 6.38
N ALA A 92 -4.36 -22.55 6.01
CA ALA A 92 -3.98 -23.59 6.96
C ALA A 92 -2.71 -23.25 7.78
N LEU A 93 -1.86 -22.35 7.27
CA LEU A 93 -0.65 -21.87 7.95
C LEU A 93 -0.80 -20.47 8.53
N ASN A 94 -2.00 -19.87 8.44
CA ASN A 94 -2.26 -18.48 8.84
C ASN A 94 -1.34 -17.45 8.13
N ILE A 95 -1.00 -17.71 6.86
CA ILE A 95 -0.17 -16.83 6.03
C ILE A 95 -1.08 -16.03 5.09
N SER A 96 -0.99 -14.70 5.19
CA SER A 96 -1.79 -13.77 4.41
C SER A 96 -1.31 -13.66 2.98
N ARG A 97 -2.25 -13.42 2.06
CA ARG A 97 -1.95 -13.03 0.68
C ARG A 97 -1.09 -11.76 0.66
N SER A 98 -0.05 -11.74 -0.17
CA SER A 98 0.82 -10.58 -0.34
C SER A 98 1.14 -10.31 -1.81
N THR A 99 1.54 -9.09 -2.12
CA THR A 99 2.23 -8.78 -3.38
C THR A 99 3.55 -8.12 -3.04
N SER A 100 4.65 -8.61 -3.59
CA SER A 100 5.97 -8.01 -3.37
C SER A 100 6.55 -7.44 -4.67
N VAL A 101 7.30 -6.35 -4.56
CA VAL A 101 8.12 -5.79 -5.63
C VAL A 101 9.56 -5.77 -5.17
N TYR A 102 10.43 -6.40 -5.94
CA TYR A 102 11.87 -6.20 -5.86
C TYR A 102 12.25 -5.20 -6.95
N ASP A 103 12.71 -4.03 -6.54
CA ASP A 103 13.06 -2.94 -7.43
C ASP A 103 14.58 -2.69 -7.36
N PHE A 104 15.24 -2.91 -8.49
CA PHE A 104 16.67 -2.75 -8.72
C PHE A 104 17.00 -1.59 -9.67
N SER A 105 16.01 -0.74 -9.98
CA SER A 105 16.15 0.35 -10.96
C SER A 105 17.11 1.47 -10.51
N ASN A 106 17.39 1.54 -9.20
CA ASN A 106 18.30 2.51 -8.60
C ASN A 106 19.43 1.81 -7.84
N SER A 107 20.39 2.60 -7.36
CA SER A 107 21.52 2.12 -6.53
C SER A 107 21.07 1.45 -5.23
N THR A 108 19.90 1.81 -4.72
CA THR A 108 19.29 1.17 -3.54
C THR A 108 18.25 0.18 -4.01
N SER A 109 18.53 -1.11 -3.83
CA SER A 109 17.56 -2.17 -4.10
C SER A 109 16.54 -2.29 -2.96
N ILE A 110 15.26 -2.24 -3.30
CA ILE A 110 14.17 -2.26 -2.32
C ILE A 110 13.28 -3.46 -2.57
N LEU A 111 12.90 -4.12 -1.48
CA LEU A 111 11.78 -5.05 -1.43
C LEU A 111 10.60 -4.34 -0.77
N ALA A 112 9.53 -4.12 -1.52
CA ALA A 112 8.27 -3.61 -1.01
C ALA A 112 7.24 -4.75 -0.92
N ILE A 113 6.64 -4.98 0.24
CA ILE A 113 5.64 -6.03 0.47
C ILE A 113 4.32 -5.36 0.85
N GLY A 114 3.33 -5.44 -0.05
CA GLY A 114 1.97 -4.95 0.18
C GLY A 114 1.07 -6.05 0.73
N VAL A 115 0.43 -5.78 1.86
CA VAL A 115 -0.47 -6.69 2.57
C VAL A 115 -1.61 -5.89 3.18
N GLU A 116 -2.85 -6.22 2.85
CA GLU A 116 -4.06 -5.52 3.32
C GLU A 116 -3.98 -3.97 3.15
N ASN A 117 -3.68 -3.25 4.23
CA ASN A 117 -3.61 -1.77 4.31
C ASN A 117 -2.18 -1.28 4.64
N TYR A 118 -1.19 -2.16 4.55
CA TYR A 118 0.19 -1.88 4.93
C TYR A 118 1.12 -2.15 3.75
N CYS A 119 2.14 -1.31 3.60
CA CYS A 119 3.25 -1.56 2.70
C CYS A 119 4.55 -1.49 3.49
N PHE A 120 5.25 -2.62 3.55
CA PHE A 120 6.52 -2.74 4.26
C PHE A 120 7.67 -2.61 3.27
N LEU A 121 8.60 -1.72 3.55
CA LEU A 121 9.82 -1.52 2.78
C LEU A 121 10.98 -2.16 3.54
N ILE A 122 11.71 -3.01 2.83
CA ILE A 122 12.88 -3.72 3.32
C ILE A 122 14.00 -3.44 2.33
N GLN A 123 15.19 -3.09 2.84
CA GLN A 123 16.36 -3.02 1.98
C GLN A 123 16.85 -4.45 1.70
N THR A 124 16.81 -4.86 0.44
CA THR A 124 17.30 -6.19 0.06
C THR A 124 18.80 -6.15 -0.18
N ARG A 125 19.51 -7.19 0.25
CA ARG A 125 20.93 -7.41 -0.06
C ARG A 125 21.13 -8.29 -1.30
N ARG A 126 20.04 -8.85 -1.84
CA ARG A 126 20.09 -9.66 -3.06
C ARG A 126 20.29 -8.76 -4.27
N SER A 127 21.07 -9.23 -5.25
CA SER A 127 21.13 -8.62 -6.58
C SER A 127 19.97 -9.11 -7.44
N LEU A 128 19.71 -8.42 -8.55
CA LEU A 128 18.76 -8.86 -9.56
C LEU A 128 19.09 -10.26 -10.08
N ASP A 129 20.31 -10.48 -10.53
CA ASP A 129 20.75 -11.78 -11.06
C ASP A 129 20.51 -12.90 -10.04
N GLY A 130 20.81 -12.65 -8.77
CA GLY A 130 20.56 -13.62 -7.70
C GLY A 130 19.08 -13.93 -7.49
N ILE A 131 18.18 -12.96 -7.67
CA ILE A 131 16.72 -13.19 -7.65
C ILE A 131 16.28 -13.99 -8.87
N VAL A 132 16.78 -13.67 -10.06
CA VAL A 132 16.42 -14.37 -11.30
C VAL A 132 16.92 -15.82 -11.27
N ASP A 133 18.09 -16.09 -10.73
CA ASP A 133 18.62 -17.46 -10.57
C ASP A 133 17.77 -18.29 -9.60
N ILE A 134 17.31 -17.69 -8.50
CA ILE A 134 16.33 -18.31 -7.60
C ILE A 134 15.06 -18.64 -8.36
N LEU A 135 14.53 -17.70 -9.14
CA LEU A 135 13.30 -17.91 -9.93
C LEU A 135 13.42 -19.04 -10.96
N LYS A 136 14.54 -19.11 -11.68
CA LYS A 136 14.84 -20.20 -12.62
C LYS A 136 14.89 -21.54 -11.90
N THR A 137 15.48 -21.58 -10.71
CA THR A 137 15.57 -22.79 -9.88
C THR A 137 14.20 -23.24 -9.37
N LEU A 138 13.34 -22.29 -8.97
CA LEU A 138 12.00 -22.58 -8.46
C LEU A 138 11.00 -22.98 -9.55
N ASN A 139 11.25 -22.57 -10.80
CA ASN A 139 10.25 -22.68 -11.85
C ASN A 139 9.77 -24.12 -12.05
N ASN A 140 8.46 -24.34 -11.97
CA ASN A 140 7.81 -25.64 -12.06
C ASN A 140 8.26 -26.65 -10.98
N THR A 141 8.73 -26.18 -9.83
CA THR A 141 9.05 -27.01 -8.66
C THR A 141 8.05 -26.80 -7.53
N ASN A 142 8.09 -27.70 -6.54
CA ASN A 142 7.39 -27.55 -5.26
C ASN A 142 8.41 -27.32 -4.15
N THR A 143 8.08 -26.43 -3.22
CA THR A 143 8.92 -26.08 -2.08
C THR A 143 8.12 -26.07 -0.79
N SER A 144 8.74 -26.40 0.34
CA SER A 144 8.19 -26.10 1.66
C SER A 144 8.38 -24.63 2.02
N VAL A 145 7.60 -24.14 2.98
CA VAL A 145 7.85 -22.82 3.58
C VAL A 145 9.18 -22.85 4.35
N ASN A 146 10.06 -21.88 4.08
CA ASN A 146 11.36 -21.77 4.74
C ASN A 146 11.28 -21.16 6.15
N PRO A 147 12.36 -21.25 6.95
CA PRO A 147 12.45 -20.58 8.25
C PRO A 147 12.12 -19.08 8.15
N ALA A 148 11.41 -18.57 9.16
CA ALA A 148 10.92 -17.20 9.15
C ALA A 148 12.02 -16.17 9.46
N SER A 149 11.98 -15.04 8.76
CA SER A 149 12.66 -13.80 9.17
C SER A 149 11.67 -12.88 9.88
N THR A 150 12.05 -12.38 11.05
CA THR A 150 11.21 -11.47 11.83
C THR A 150 11.58 -10.02 11.56
N LEU A 151 10.57 -9.21 11.25
CA LEU A 151 10.69 -7.79 10.95
C LEU A 151 9.78 -6.98 11.87
N ASN A 152 10.31 -5.92 12.44
CA ASN A 152 9.54 -4.94 13.20
C ASN A 152 8.84 -3.98 12.24
N GLY A 153 7.52 -4.10 12.14
CA GLY A 153 6.66 -3.19 11.38
C GLY A 153 5.94 -2.14 12.23
N ASP A 154 6.17 -2.07 13.55
CA ASP A 154 5.61 -1.05 14.45
C ASP A 154 6.38 0.29 14.42
N THR A 155 7.31 0.45 13.47
CA THR A 155 8.05 1.69 13.29
C THR A 155 7.14 2.81 12.77
N THR A 156 7.59 4.06 12.93
CA THR A 156 6.81 5.22 12.48
C THR A 156 6.63 5.17 10.95
N PRO A 157 5.38 5.24 10.43
CA PRO A 157 5.16 5.28 9.00
C PRO A 157 5.82 6.48 8.34
N LEU A 158 6.21 6.31 7.08
CA LEU A 158 6.74 7.41 6.26
C LEU A 158 5.73 8.54 6.14
N THR A 159 6.25 9.76 6.19
CA THR A 159 5.49 10.98 5.91
C THR A 159 5.05 11.03 4.44
N ALA A 160 4.05 11.87 4.14
CA ALA A 160 3.57 12.04 2.77
C ALA A 160 4.68 12.51 1.81
N ALA A 161 5.61 13.34 2.27
CA ALA A 161 6.74 13.82 1.48
C ALA A 161 7.72 12.69 1.15
N GLU A 162 8.08 11.87 2.14
CA GLU A 162 8.95 10.70 1.93
C GLU A 162 8.31 9.67 1.01
N VAL A 163 7.00 9.43 1.13
CA VAL A 163 6.27 8.54 0.23
C VAL A 163 6.26 9.09 -1.21
N GLN A 164 6.14 10.41 -1.37
CA GLN A 164 6.20 11.04 -2.69
C GLN A 164 7.58 10.88 -3.33
N GLU A 165 8.65 11.08 -2.55
CA GLU A 165 10.03 10.89 -3.01
C GLU A 165 10.32 9.43 -3.35
N LEU A 166 9.86 8.49 -2.51
CA LEU A 166 9.96 7.05 -2.78
C LEU A 166 9.28 6.70 -4.10
N TYR A 167 8.07 7.19 -4.37
CA TYR A 167 7.38 6.87 -5.61
C TYR A 167 7.94 7.57 -6.84
N ALA A 168 8.68 8.67 -6.66
CA ALA A 168 9.40 9.33 -7.75
C ALA A 168 10.63 8.53 -8.19
N SER A 169 11.32 7.90 -7.23
CA SER A 169 12.50 7.05 -7.47
C SER A 169 12.11 5.62 -7.85
N HIS A 170 11.11 5.05 -7.20
CA HIS A 170 10.68 3.65 -7.34
C HIS A 170 9.23 3.56 -7.81
N ARG A 171 9.03 3.70 -9.12
CA ARG A 171 7.69 3.82 -9.72
C ARG A 171 6.81 2.59 -9.46
N ASP A 172 7.37 1.39 -9.49
CA ASP A 172 6.60 0.15 -9.36
C ASP A 172 6.20 -0.17 -7.91
N VAL A 173 6.99 0.31 -6.93
CA VAL A 173 6.63 0.25 -5.50
C VAL A 173 5.28 0.93 -5.23
N ARG A 174 4.99 2.04 -5.93
CA ARG A 174 3.70 2.75 -5.84
C ARG A 174 2.50 1.85 -6.10
N GLN A 175 2.63 0.87 -6.99
CA GLN A 175 1.48 0.05 -7.38
C GLN A 175 1.08 -0.95 -6.31
N VAL A 176 2.07 -1.49 -5.60
CA VAL A 176 1.85 -2.43 -4.50
C VAL A 176 1.45 -1.68 -3.24
N CYS A 177 2.10 -0.55 -2.95
CA CYS A 177 1.83 0.21 -1.73
C CYS A 177 0.55 1.07 -1.77
N ARG A 178 -0.09 1.28 -2.93
CA ARG A 178 -1.34 2.08 -3.03
C ARG A 178 -2.64 1.25 -2.93
N ARG A 179 -2.55 -0.06 -2.79
CA ARG A 179 -3.74 -0.92 -2.68
C ARG A 179 -4.34 -0.79 -1.27
N GLY A 180 -5.47 -0.09 -1.14
CA GLY A 180 -6.19 0.01 0.13
C GLY A 180 -6.76 1.40 0.44
N ARG A 181 -7.56 1.48 1.50
CA ARG A 181 -8.17 2.75 1.99
C ARG A 181 -7.25 3.52 2.95
N ARG A 182 -6.34 2.82 3.61
CA ARG A 182 -5.26 3.38 4.43
C ARG A 182 -3.99 2.73 3.91
N ASN A 183 -3.06 3.50 3.39
CA ASN A 183 -1.83 2.99 2.79
C ASN A 183 -0.67 3.49 3.65
N LEU A 184 -0.40 2.79 4.75
CA LEU A 184 0.75 3.11 5.58
C LEU A 184 1.98 2.48 4.96
N VAL A 185 2.96 3.30 4.59
CA VAL A 185 4.25 2.85 4.08
C VAL A 185 5.24 2.90 5.22
N ILE A 186 5.90 1.78 5.50
CA ILE A 186 6.66 1.58 6.74
C ILE A 186 8.00 0.96 6.40
N ARG A 187 9.08 1.50 6.95
CA ARG A 187 10.41 0.87 6.85
C ARG A 187 10.49 -0.22 7.91
N ALA A 188 10.43 -1.47 7.47
CA ALA A 188 10.49 -2.62 8.38
C ALA A 188 11.96 -2.96 8.66
N GLU A 189 12.28 -3.19 9.94
CA GLU A 189 13.65 -3.44 10.39
C GLU A 189 13.78 -4.88 10.91
N PRO A 190 14.91 -5.58 10.66
CA PRO A 190 15.15 -6.88 11.28
C PRO A 190 15.07 -6.83 12.80
N THR A 191 14.41 -7.80 13.40
CA THR A 191 14.31 -7.94 14.86
C THR A 191 14.41 -9.41 15.27
N THR A 192 14.83 -9.66 16.50
CA THR A 192 14.81 -11.00 17.13
C THR A 192 13.63 -11.18 18.07
N ASP A 193 12.87 -10.11 18.35
CA ASP A 193 11.79 -10.11 19.33
C ASP A 193 10.44 -10.34 18.63
N PRO A 194 9.81 -11.51 18.81
CA PRO A 194 8.47 -11.77 18.27
C PRO A 194 7.45 -10.88 18.98
N GLN A 195 6.87 -9.93 18.26
CA GLN A 195 5.86 -9.03 18.80
C GLN A 195 4.48 -9.72 18.88
N ASP A 196 3.60 -9.19 19.72
CA ASP A 196 2.18 -9.50 19.68
C ASP A 196 1.55 -8.89 18.40
N ASN A 197 0.72 -9.65 17.66
CA ASN A 197 0.06 -9.26 16.39
C ASN A 197 0.96 -9.21 15.14
N VAL A 198 1.59 -10.31 14.79
CA VAL A 198 2.40 -10.47 13.56
C VAL A 198 1.55 -10.87 12.35
N ILE A 199 1.87 -10.32 11.17
CA ILE A 199 1.44 -10.85 9.86
C ILE A 199 2.50 -11.80 9.34
N GLN A 200 2.07 -12.99 8.91
CA GLN A 200 2.92 -13.89 8.16
C GLN A 200 2.66 -13.73 6.67
N VAL A 201 3.72 -13.49 5.90
CA VAL A 201 3.65 -13.40 4.44
C VAL A 201 4.80 -14.14 3.78
N VAL A 202 4.49 -14.83 2.70
CA VAL A 202 5.52 -15.45 1.86
C VAL A 202 5.99 -14.41 0.84
N SER A 203 7.31 -14.29 0.77
CA SER A 203 8.08 -13.65 -0.29
C SER A 203 8.83 -14.76 -1.05
N LEU A 204 9.41 -14.50 -2.23
CA LEU A 204 9.93 -15.51 -3.19
C LEU A 204 10.20 -16.91 -2.61
N THR A 205 11.12 -17.00 -1.65
CA THR A 205 11.42 -18.22 -0.90
C THR A 205 11.23 -18.06 0.61
N ASP A 206 11.03 -16.86 1.10
CA ASP A 206 11.20 -16.55 2.52
C ASP A 206 9.85 -16.28 3.17
N LEU A 207 9.66 -16.82 4.38
CA LEU A 207 8.55 -16.43 5.23
C LEU A 207 8.95 -15.19 6.03
N PHE A 208 8.20 -14.12 5.91
CA PHE A 208 8.35 -12.94 6.77
C PHE A 208 7.29 -12.93 7.87
N GLN A 209 7.75 -12.71 9.09
CA GLN A 209 6.94 -12.42 10.27
C GLN A 209 7.06 -10.92 10.55
N ILE A 210 6.08 -10.14 10.11
CA ILE A 210 6.11 -8.67 10.21
C ILE A 210 5.11 -8.18 11.26
N SER A 211 5.56 -7.45 12.28
CA SER A 211 4.66 -6.85 13.28
C SER A 211 3.67 -5.88 12.63
N ARG A 212 2.38 -5.98 12.97
CA ARG A 212 1.38 -5.01 12.51
C ARG A 212 1.53 -3.72 13.31
N PRO A 213 1.54 -2.54 12.65
CA PRO A 213 1.47 -1.27 13.35
C PRO A 213 0.30 -1.24 14.31
N THR A 214 0.60 -1.00 15.58
CA THR A 214 -0.41 -0.81 16.61
C THR A 214 -1.36 0.31 16.18
N PRO A 215 -2.68 0.05 16.01
CA PRO A 215 -3.63 1.10 15.69
C PRO A 215 -3.55 2.18 16.77
N PRO A 216 -3.62 3.48 16.42
CA PRO A 216 -3.63 4.53 17.43
C PRO A 216 -4.78 4.26 18.40
N THR A 217 -4.43 4.07 19.67
CA THR A 217 -5.42 3.93 20.75
C THR A 217 -6.29 5.17 20.73
N ARG A 218 -7.57 5.02 20.41
CA ARG A 218 -8.53 6.12 20.53
C ARG A 218 -8.42 6.64 21.96
N PRO A 219 -8.20 7.94 22.19
CA PRO A 219 -8.22 8.49 23.54
C PRO A 219 -9.52 8.03 24.21
N PRO A 220 -9.49 7.60 25.49
CA PRO A 220 -10.72 7.30 26.19
C PRO A 220 -11.64 8.51 26.03
N THR A 221 -12.82 8.30 25.45
CA THR A 221 -13.84 9.33 25.38
C THR A 221 -14.10 9.77 26.81
N THR A 222 -13.64 10.97 27.17
CA THR A 222 -13.98 11.59 28.44
C THR A 222 -15.49 11.53 28.56
N PRO A 223 -16.05 10.98 29.66
CA PRO A 223 -17.48 11.01 29.88
C PRO A 223 -17.93 12.47 29.73
N ARG A 224 -18.83 12.71 28.78
CA ARG A 224 -19.45 14.01 28.59
C ARG A 224 -20.12 14.34 29.93
N THR A 225 -19.54 15.25 30.69
CA THR A 225 -20.18 15.82 31.87
C THR A 225 -21.43 16.52 31.37
N THR A 226 -22.58 15.89 31.57
CA THR A 226 -23.88 16.51 31.36
C THR A 226 -23.91 17.77 32.23
N PRO A 227 -24.06 18.97 31.65
CA PRO A 227 -24.28 20.16 32.46
C PRO A 227 -25.56 19.95 33.28
N PRO A 228 -25.61 20.36 34.56
CA PRO A 228 -26.85 20.31 35.31
C PRO A 228 -27.93 21.12 34.57
N PRO A 229 -29.19 20.67 34.58
CA PRO A 229 -30.26 21.36 33.89
C PRO A 229 -30.33 22.80 34.39
N ALA A 230 -30.23 23.75 33.46
CA ALA A 230 -30.36 25.18 33.74
C ALA A 230 -31.70 25.42 34.45
N GLY A 231 -31.61 25.99 35.65
CA GLY A 231 -32.77 26.40 36.45
C GLY A 231 -33.72 27.25 35.62
N ARG A 232 -35.00 26.91 35.71
CA ARG A 232 -36.12 27.60 35.07
C ARG A 232 -36.09 29.09 35.45
N PRO A 233 -36.04 30.05 34.50
CA PRO A 233 -36.11 31.47 34.84
C PRO A 233 -37.48 31.81 35.44
N GLY A 234 -37.44 32.46 36.61
CA GLY A 234 -38.62 32.92 37.32
C GLY A 234 -39.47 33.90 36.50
N LYS A 235 -40.78 33.78 36.65
CA LYS A 235 -41.76 34.76 36.17
C LYS A 235 -41.52 36.11 36.87
N GLY A 236 -40.91 37.05 36.16
CA GLY A 236 -40.93 38.48 36.50
C GLY A 236 -41.70 39.22 35.42
N GLY A 237 -42.93 39.63 35.74
CA GLY A 237 -43.72 40.50 34.85
C GLY A 237 -43.21 41.95 34.87
N PRO A 238 -43.64 42.79 33.92
CA PRO A 238 -43.56 44.24 34.07
C PRO A 238 -44.94 44.89 34.20
N GLY A 239 -44.93 46.03 34.90
CA GLY A 239 -46.07 46.82 35.34
C GLY A 239 -46.95 47.40 34.22
N GLY A 240 -48.14 47.82 34.64
CA GLY A 240 -49.15 48.45 33.80
C GLY A 240 -48.93 49.93 33.51
N ARG A 241 -49.86 50.48 32.73
CA ARG A 241 -50.34 51.88 32.61
C ARG A 241 -51.61 51.79 31.75
N ASP A 242 -52.79 52.03 32.32
CA ASP A 242 -53.49 53.32 32.48
C ASP A 242 -54.49 53.60 31.34
N GLY A 243 -55.74 53.92 31.71
CA GLY A 243 -56.69 54.62 30.85
C GLY A 243 -58.14 54.11 30.91
N PRO A 244 -59.04 54.77 31.67
CA PRO A 244 -60.47 54.52 31.63
C PRO A 244 -61.19 55.44 30.62
N GLY A 245 -62.39 55.05 30.20
CA GLY A 245 -63.44 56.02 29.85
C GLY A 245 -63.92 56.07 28.40
N GLY A 246 -64.91 55.23 28.09
CA GLY A 246 -66.23 55.63 27.60
C GLY A 246 -66.39 56.58 26.41
N ARG A 247 -67.04 56.06 25.35
CA ARG A 247 -68.30 56.57 24.73
C ARG A 247 -68.67 55.60 23.60
N GLY A 248 -69.86 54.98 23.65
CA GLY A 248 -71.03 55.43 22.87
C GLY A 248 -70.86 54.98 21.40
N GLY A 249 -71.59 54.03 20.84
CA GLY A 249 -73.04 53.88 20.89
C GLY A 249 -73.61 54.23 19.50
N ARG A 250 -74.05 53.18 18.78
CA ARG A 250 -75.11 53.14 17.74
C ARG A 250 -75.02 54.12 16.55
N HIS A 251 -74.96 53.54 15.36
CA HIS A 251 -76.14 53.43 14.49
C HIS A 251 -76.14 52.08 13.79
#